data_AF-A0A5K1D676-F1
#
_entry.id   AF-A0A5K1D676-F1
#
_cell.length_a   1.000
_cell.length_b   1.000
_cell.length_c   1.000
_cell.angle_alpha   90.00
_cell.angle_beta   90.00
_cell.angle_gamma   90.00
#
_symmetry.space_group_name_H-M   'P 1'
#
loop_
_entity.id
_entity.type
_entity.pdbx_description
1 polymer ?
#
loop_
_entity_poly.entity_id
_entity_poly.type
_entity_poly.pdbx_seq_one_letter_code
_entity_poly.pdbx_strand_id
1 'polypeptide(L)' 'SYYRCTNLRCNVRKYVERSSIDPGAFVTTYEGKHNHEMPGFRSSSGDAPDLDSQACNEAKH' A
#
# COMPACT_ATOMS: atom_id res chain seq x y z
N SER A 1 7.13 6.85 9.76
CA SER A 1 6.44 7.70 8.78
C SER A 1 5.05 7.16 8.52
N TYR A 2 4.04 8.03 8.47
CA TYR A 2 2.64 7.64 8.25
C TYR A 2 2.13 8.28 6.95
N TYR A 3 1.43 7.50 6.14
CA TYR A 3 0.85 7.97 4.88
C TYR A 3 -0.60 7.51 4.79
N ARG A 4 -1.45 8.41 4.32
CA ARG A 4 -2.86 8.13 4.04
C ARG A 4 -3.10 8.26 2.54
N CYS A 5 -3.94 7.39 1.99
CA CYS A 5 -4.38 7.55 0.62
C CYS A 5 -5.10 8.89 0.42
N THR A 6 -4.78 9.60 -0.66
CA THR A 6 -5.35 10.92 -0.98
C THR A 6 -6.67 10.84 -1.76
N ASN A 7 -7.10 9.64 -2.16
CA ASN A 7 -8.33 9.45 -2.90
C ASN A 7 -9.57 9.72 -2.03
N LEU A 8 -10.54 10.41 -2.64
CA LEU A 8 -11.82 10.70 -2.01
C LEU A 8 -12.53 9.39 -1.67
N ARG A 9 -12.94 9.24 -0.41
CA ARG A 9 -13.57 8.03 0.16
C ARG A 9 -12.67 6.81 0.30
N CYS A 10 -11.35 6.97 0.20
CA CYS A 10 -10.41 5.91 0.54
C CYS A 10 -9.94 6.01 1.99
N ASN A 11 -10.00 4.88 2.70
CA ASN A 11 -9.58 4.80 4.11
C ASN A 11 -8.24 4.08 4.29
N VAL A 12 -7.54 3.73 3.21
CA VAL A 12 -6.25 3.05 3.27
C VAL A 12 -5.18 3.91 3.90
N ARG A 13 -4.36 3.27 4.74
CA ARG A 13 -3.24 3.87 5.47
C ARG A 13 -2.03 2.97 5.37
N LYS A 14 -0.84 3.57 5.41
CA LYS A 14 0.41 2.84 5.59
C LYS A 14 1.30 3.48 6.64
N TYR A 15 1.93 2.62 7.43
CA TYR A 15 2.91 2.98 8.45
C TYR A 15 4.26 2.41 8.02
N VAL A 16 5.29 3.24 8.06
CA VAL A 16 6.67 2.86 7.76
C VAL A 16 7.49 3.12 9.00
N GLU A 17 8.08 2.09 9.56
CA GLU A 17 8.87 2.18 10.79
C GLU A 17 10.22 1.52 10.58
N ARG A 18 11.23 2.01 11.31
CA ARG A 18 12.52 1.30 11.36
C ARG A 18 12.33 0.08 12.26
N SER A 19 12.86 -1.06 11.84
CA SER A 19 12.86 -2.25 12.67
C SER A 19 13.67 -1.99 13.95
N SER A 20 13.12 -2.43 15.08
CA SER A 20 13.82 -2.35 16.37
C SER A 20 14.86 -3.46 16.54
N ILE A 21 14.76 -4.52 15.72
CA ILE A 21 15.63 -5.70 15.77
C ILE A 21 16.83 -5.52 14.85
N ASP A 22 16.61 -4.97 13.66
CA ASP A 22 17.67 -4.71 12.69
C ASP A 22 17.59 -3.27 12.19
N PRO A 23 18.58 -2.40 12.49
CA PRO A 23 18.54 -0.99 12.13
C PRO A 23 18.67 -0.73 10.62
N GLY A 24 19.02 -1.74 9.81
CA GLY A 24 19.00 -1.69 8.35
C GLY A 24 17.63 -1.99 7.74
N ALA A 25 16.75 -2.66 8.49
CA ALA A 25 15.43 -3.08 8.02
C ALA A 25 14.34 -2.05 8.31
N PHE A 26 13.36 -1.99 7.40
CA PHE A 26 12.14 -1.20 7.55
C PHE A 26 10.91 -2.10 7.53
N VAL A 27 9.97 -1.80 8.41
CA VAL A 27 8.66 -2.45 8.46
C VAL A 27 7.66 -1.52 7.80
N THR A 28 6.90 -2.05 6.82
CA THR A 28 5.78 -1.32 6.23
C THR A 28 4.48 -2.07 6.49
N THR A 29 3.55 -1.42 7.16
CA THR A 29 2.23 -1.96 7.49
C THR A 29 1.17 -1.23 6.68
N TYR A 30 0.35 -1.96 5.93
CA TYR A 30 -0.78 -1.43 5.17
C TYR A 30 -2.10 -1.83 5.83
N GLU A 31 -3.00 -0.87 6.00
CA GLU A 31 -4.32 -1.12 6.57
C GLU A 31 -5.44 -0.62 5.66
N GLY A 32 -6.44 -1.48 5.46
CA GLY A 32 -7.61 -1.21 4.62
C GLY A 32 -7.45 -1.69 3.17
N LYS A 33 -8.52 -1.52 2.38
CA LYS A 33 -8.54 -1.87 0.95
C LYS A 33 -8.86 -0.63 0.11
N HIS A 34 -8.15 -0.46 -1.00
CA HIS A 34 -8.45 0.58 -1.97
C HIS A 34 -9.78 0.27 -2.66
N ASN A 35 -10.65 1.28 -2.72
CA ASN A 35 -11.97 1.23 -3.37
C ASN A 35 -12.05 2.14 -4.60
N HIS A 36 -10.90 2.43 -5.19
CA HIS A 36 -10.76 3.32 -6.33
C HIS A 36 -9.61 2.81 -7.19
N GLU A 37 -9.61 3.22 -8.45
CA GLU A 37 -8.50 2.94 -9.37
C GLU A 37 -7.30 3.83 -9.05
N MET A 38 -6.12 3.42 -9.50
CA MET A 38 -4.92 4.23 -9.33
C MET A 38 -5.04 5.50 -10.20
N PRO A 39 -4.96 6.70 -9.60
CA PRO A 39 -5.06 7.94 -10.35
C PRO A 39 -3.88 8.02 -11.34
N GLY A 40 -4.17 7.84 -12.63
CA GLY A 40 -3.18 7.82 -13.71
C GLY A 40 -3.20 6.55 -14.57
N PHE A 41 -3.82 5.46 -14.11
CA PHE A 41 -3.99 4.25 -14.90
C PHE A 41 -5.34 4.31 -15.62
N ARG A 42 -5.35 4.65 -16.91
CA ARG A 42 -6.57 4.65 -17.74
C ARG A 42 -6.89 3.21 -18.13
N SER A 43 -7.47 2.44 -17.21
CA SER A 43 -8.03 1.14 -17.53
C SER A 43 -9.53 1.28 -17.79
N SER A 44 -9.87 1.30 -19.06
CA SER A 44 -11.23 1.08 -19.52
C SER A 44 -11.72 -0.29 -19.06
N SER A 45 -12.79 -0.29 -18.25
CA SER A 45 -13.66 -1.43 -17.93
C SER A 45 -13.14 -2.41 -16.88
N GLY A 46 -13.89 -2.51 -15.78
CA GLY A 46 -14.20 -3.74 -15.04
C GLY A 46 -13.02 -4.56 -14.52
N ASP A 47 -12.95 -4.71 -13.19
CA ASP A 47 -12.10 -5.68 -12.51
C ASP A 47 -10.61 -5.29 -12.48
N ALA A 48 -10.28 -4.26 -11.68
CA ALA A 48 -8.90 -3.99 -11.31
C ALA A 48 -8.35 -5.18 -10.49
N PRO A 49 -7.26 -5.84 -10.95
CA PRO A 49 -6.65 -6.93 -10.22
C PRO A 49 -6.07 -6.39 -8.91
N ASP A 50 -6.22 -7.20 -7.87
CA ASP A 50 -5.56 -7.11 -6.58
C ASP A 50 -4.03 -7.13 -6.77
N LEU A 51 -3.43 -6.01 -7.19
CA LEU A 51 -2.00 -5.90 -7.46
C LEU A 51 -1.24 -5.08 -6.40
N ASP A 52 -1.80 -4.97 -5.19
CA ASP A 52 -1.08 -4.45 -4.02
C ASP A 52 -1.63 -5.06 -2.72
N SER A 53 -1.80 -6.37 -2.66
CA SER A 53 -2.03 -7.06 -1.38
C SER A 53 -1.30 -8.41 -1.26
N GLN A 54 -0.62 -8.88 -2.31
CA GLN A 54 0.16 -10.12 -2.25
C GLN A 54 1.62 -10.01 -2.73
N ALA A 55 2.11 -8.83 -3.15
CA ALA A 55 3.47 -8.69 -3.71
C ALA A 55 4.51 -8.04 -2.78
N CYS A 56 4.12 -7.49 -1.63
CA CYS A 56 5.06 -6.84 -0.70
C CYS A 56 5.31 -7.63 0.59
N ASN A 57 4.79 -8.86 0.70
CA ASN A 57 5.19 -9.79 1.77
C ASN A 57 6.64 -10.27 1.59
N GLU A 58 7.26 -9.94 0.46
CA GLU A 58 8.67 -10.11 0.19
C GLU A 58 9.35 -8.74 0.12
N ALA A 59 9.28 -7.97 1.21
CA ALA A 59 10.33 -7.01 1.50
C ALA A 59 11.62 -7.79 1.84
N LYS A 60 12.23 -8.44 0.83
CA LYS A 60 13.65 -8.71 0.87
C LYS A 60 14.35 -7.38 0.64
N HIS A 61 15.07 -6.98 1.67
CA HIS A 61 16.29 -6.17 1.66
C HIS A 61 17.02 -6.19 0.31
#